data_AF-A0A822ABQ4-F1
#
_entry.id   AF-A0A822ABQ4-F1
#
_cell.length_a   1.000
_cell.length_b   1.000
_cell.length_c   1.000
_cell.angle_alpha   90.00
_cell.angle_beta   90.00
_cell.angle_gamma   90.00
#
_symmetry.space_group_name_H-M   'P 1'
#
loop_
_entity.id
_entity.type
_entity.pdbx_description
1 polymer ?
#
loop_
_entity_poly.entity_id
_entity_poly.type
_entity_poly.pdbx_seq_one_letter_code
_entity_poly.pdbx_strand_id
1 'polypeptide(L)' 'VTIRSTTTSILTQTLTTTTTTRSTTKTTQPTTRLTTRITATQTTTVTTTSTTITTIPPN' A
#
# COMPACT_ATOMS: atom_id res chain seq x y z
N VAL A 1 26.90 21.25 25.43
CA VAL A 1 25.77 21.71 24.58
C VAL A 1 24.77 20.58 24.48
N THR A 2 23.48 20.83 24.70
CA THR A 2 22.41 19.81 24.62
C THR A 2 21.56 20.04 23.37
N ILE A 3 21.27 18.99 22.62
CA ILE A 3 20.38 19.03 21.44
C ILE A 3 19.18 18.09 21.75
N ARG A 4 17.96 18.42 21.31
CA ARG A 4 16.74 17.60 21.50
C ARG A 4 16.29 16.91 20.22
N SER A 5 15.84 15.67 20.33
CA SER A 5 15.34 14.85 19.22
C SER A 5 13.83 14.98 19.10
N THR A 6 13.32 14.85 17.87
CA THR A 6 11.89 14.74 17.56
C THR A 6 11.64 13.45 16.74
N THR A 7 10.50 12.80 17.00
CA THR A 7 10.05 11.62 16.25
C THR A 7 8.93 12.04 15.30
N THR A 8 9.02 11.63 14.02
CA THR A 8 7.97 11.86 13.03
C THR A 8 7.46 10.51 12.50
N SER A 9 6.13 10.34 12.48
CA SER A 9 5.48 9.16 11.91
C SER A 9 4.73 9.55 10.63
N ILE A 10 4.89 8.77 9.56
CA ILE A 10 4.19 8.97 8.29
C ILE A 10 3.24 7.79 8.06
N LEU A 11 1.97 8.08 7.82
CA LEU A 11 0.95 7.10 7.45
C LEU A 11 0.80 7.05 5.93
N THR A 12 1.17 5.94 5.31
CA THR A 12 1.02 5.73 3.86
C THR A 12 -0.02 4.63 3.59
N GLN A 13 -0.90 4.87 2.61
CA GLN A 13 -1.97 3.94 2.21
C GLN A 13 -1.88 3.66 0.71
N THR A 14 -1.92 2.39 0.31
CA THR A 14 -1.93 1.99 -1.10
C THR A 14 -3.14 1.08 -1.37
N LEU A 15 -3.90 1.41 -2.42
CA LEU A 15 -5.03 0.61 -2.91
C LEU A 15 -4.66 -0.09 -4.21
N THR A 16 -4.69 -1.43 -4.23
CA THR A 16 -4.43 -2.23 -5.42
C THR A 16 -5.71 -2.93 -5.87
N THR A 17 -6.09 -2.75 -7.14
CA THR A 17 -7.28 -3.38 -7.74
C THR A 17 -6.89 -4.36 -8.83
N THR A 18 -7.44 -5.57 -8.80
CA THR A 18 -7.26 -6.60 -9.84
C THR A 18 -8.59 -6.92 -10.51
N THR A 19 -8.64 -6.81 -11.84
CA THR A 19 -9.82 -7.09 -12.66
C THR A 19 -9.59 -8.35 -13.49
N THR A 20 -10.52 -9.31 -13.43
CA THR A 20 -10.50 -10.53 -14.25
C THR A 20 -11.76 -10.59 -15.08
N THR A 21 -11.60 -10.62 -16.41
CA THR A 21 -12.70 -10.80 -17.36
C THR A 21 -12.60 -12.19 -17.95
N ARG A 22 -13.69 -12.97 -17.86
CA ARG A 22 -13.81 -14.27 -18.53
C ARG A 22 -14.92 -14.19 -19.57
N SER A 23 -14.59 -14.55 -20.80
CA SER A 23 -15.57 -14.81 -21.85
C SER A 23 -15.78 -16.31 -21.96
N THR A 24 -17.04 -16.76 -21.96
CA THR A 24 -17.36 -18.15 -22.26
C THR A 24 -18.14 -18.19 -23.57
N THR A 25 -17.66 -18.98 -24.53
CA THR A 25 -18.35 -19.25 -25.80
C THR A 25 -19.15 -20.52 -25.64
N LYS A 26 -20.48 -20.47 -25.82
CA LYS A 26 -21.32 -21.67 -25.80
C LYS A 26 -21.36 -22.25 -27.22
N THR A 27 -20.90 -23.49 -27.41
CA THR A 27 -20.74 -24.13 -28.73
C THR A 27 -22.04 -24.58 -29.38
N THR A 28 -23.20 -24.37 -28.75
CA THR A 28 -24.51 -24.80 -29.29
C THR A 28 -25.50 -23.66 -29.56
N GLN A 29 -25.16 -22.40 -29.25
CA GLN A 29 -25.89 -21.20 -29.65
C GLN A 29 -24.90 -20.03 -29.70
N PRO A 30 -24.98 -19.10 -30.67
CA PRO A 30 -23.96 -18.08 -30.94
C PRO A 30 -23.84 -16.96 -29.88
N THR A 31 -24.31 -17.17 -28.65
CA THR A 31 -24.27 -16.15 -27.60
C THR A 31 -22.96 -16.22 -26.80
N THR A 32 -22.18 -15.14 -26.87
CA THR A 32 -21.02 -14.91 -25.99
C THR A 32 -21.48 -14.18 -24.73
N ARG A 33 -21.11 -14.68 -23.54
CA ARG A 33 -21.41 -14.01 -22.26
C ARG A 33 -20.11 -13.57 -21.59
N LEU A 34 -19.96 -12.28 -21.35
CA LEU A 34 -18.85 -11.69 -20.60
C LEU A 34 -19.18 -11.68 -19.12
N THR A 35 -18.23 -12.11 -18.28
CA THR A 35 -18.32 -11.96 -16.82
C THR A 35 -17.05 -11.28 -16.32
N THR A 36 -17.21 -10.22 -15.53
CA THR A 36 -16.09 -9.42 -14.98
C THR A 36 -16.12 -9.49 -13.46
N ARG A 37 -14.97 -9.78 -12.83
CA ARG A 37 -14.78 -9.76 -11.37
C ARG A 37 -13.72 -8.73 -11.01
N ILE A 38 -14.01 -7.89 -10.03
CA ILE A 38 -13.09 -6.88 -9.49
C ILE A 38 -12.77 -7.27 -8.04
N THR A 39 -11.50 -7.32 -7.68
CA THR A 39 -11.04 -7.55 -6.30
C THR A 39 -10.14 -6.39 -5.89
N ALA A 40 -10.37 -5.81 -4.71
CA ALA A 40 -9.58 -4.70 -4.18
C ALA A 40 -8.88 -5.12 -2.88
N THR A 41 -7.60 -4.79 -2.77
CA THR A 41 -6.78 -5.04 -1.57
C THR A 41 -6.22 -3.72 -1.08
N GLN A 42 -6.48 -3.39 0.19
CA GLN A 42 -5.97 -2.20 0.86
C GLN A 42 -4.82 -2.60 1.76
N THR A 43 -3.65 -1.97 1.58
CA THR A 43 -2.47 -2.19 2.43
C THR A 43 -2.07 -0.86 3.08
N THR A 44 -1.86 -0.90 4.39
CA THR A 44 -1.45 0.25 5.20
C THR A 44 -0.06 0.00 5.77
N THR A 45 0.86 0.96 5.58
CA THR A 45 2.23 0.87 6.10
C THR A 45 2.55 2.10 6.93
N VAL A 46 3.12 1.89 8.13
CA VAL A 46 3.57 2.97 9.02
C VAL A 46 5.10 3.00 8.99
N THR A 47 5.67 4.15 8.62
CA THR A 47 7.12 4.38 8.65
C THR A 47 7.47 5.33 9.78
N THR A 48 8.31 4.88 10.72
CA THR A 48 8.81 5.67 11.85
C THR A 48 10.27 6.04 11.63
N THR A 49 10.57 7.34 11.58
CA THR A 49 11.95 7.82 11.51
C THR A 49 12.31 8.50 12.83
N SER A 50 13.39 8.04 13.46
CA SER A 50 13.92 8.61 14.71
C SER A 50 15.33 9.13 14.47
N THR A 51 15.58 10.38 14.88
CA THR A 51 16.91 11.00 14.80
C THR A 51 17.55 10.98 16.18
N THR A 52 18.63 10.21 16.37
CA THR A 52 19.33 10.11 17.66
C THR A 52 20.31 11.26 17.86
N ILE A 53 20.47 11.71 19.10
CA ILE A 53 21.39 12.79 19.47
C ILE A 53 22.49 12.29 20.36
N THR A 54 23.72 12.66 20.00
CA THR A 54 24.94 12.41 20.78
C THR A 54 25.42 13.73 21.36
N THR A 55 25.55 13.81 22.68
CA THR A 55 26.12 14.99 23.36
C THR A 55 27.61 14.82 23.61
N ILE A 56 28.39 15.84 23.26
CA ILE A 56 29.81 15.94 23.63
C ILE A 56 29.87 16.69 24.98
N PRO A 57 30.41 16.07 26.05
CA PRO A 57 30.64 16.79 27.30
C PRO A 57 31.66 17.91 27.08
N PRO A 58 31.46 19.10 27.66
CA PRO A 58 32.46 20.17 27.59
C PRO A 58 33.73 19.74 28.33
N ASN A 59 34.88 20.15 27.80
CA ASN A 59 36.18 19.96 28.45
C ASN A 59 36.29 20.80 29.72
#